data_AF-A0A5Q0CG94-F1
#
_entry.id   AF-A0A5Q0CG94-F1
#
_cell.length_a   1.000
_cell.length_b   1.000
_cell.length_c   1.000
_cell.angle_alpha   90.00
_cell.angle_beta   90.00
_cell.angle_gamma   90.00
#
_symmetry.space_group_name_H-M   'P 1'
#
loop_
_entity.id
_entity.type
_entity.pdbx_description
1 polymer ?
#
loop_
_entity_poly.entity_id
_entity_poly.type
_entity_poly.pdbx_seq_one_letter_code
_entity_poly.pdbx_strand_id
1 'polypeptide(L)'
;MTAALRKALIAAGHSSELVFEEAFTAAQVDTSKLPEGPFKVTFPKSDKTVIWKRENGSLLELAEAQGIKITNGCRAGQCESCEVRILGGECTHRIEVNHDGGETCLACQAVPTADLLIDA
;
A
#
# COMPACT_ATOMS: atom_id res chain seq x y z
N MET A 1 21.01 -7.35 2.84
CA MET A 1 22.05 -6.83 3.77
C MET A 1 21.54 -6.83 5.21
N THR A 2 20.35 -6.26 5.47
CA THR A 2 19.70 -6.23 6.79
C THR A 2 19.52 -7.61 7.45
N ALA A 3 18.99 -8.60 6.71
CA ALA A 3 18.81 -9.96 7.23
C ALA A 3 20.10 -10.62 7.75
N ALA A 4 21.25 -10.38 7.08
CA ALA A 4 22.53 -10.92 7.51
C ALA A 4 23.03 -10.24 8.79
N LEU A 5 22.85 -8.91 8.91
CA LEU A 5 23.20 -8.15 10.10
C LEU A 5 22.33 -8.54 11.31
N ARG A 6 21.02 -8.68 11.11
CA ARG A 6 20.10 -9.17 12.16
C ARG A 6 20.54 -10.52 12.70
N LYS A 7 20.85 -11.46 11.80
CA LYS A 7 21.35 -12.80 12.18
C LYS A 7 22.67 -12.71 12.96
N ALA A 8 23.58 -11.83 12.55
CA ALA A 8 24.86 -11.62 13.23
C ALA A 8 24.68 -11.03 14.64
N LEU A 9 23.80 -10.04 14.81
CA LEU A 9 23.50 -9.43 16.12
C LEU A 9 22.88 -10.45 17.09
N ILE A 10 21.93 -11.26 16.62
CA ILE A 10 21.34 -12.34 17.43
C ILE A 10 22.41 -13.36 17.81
N ALA A 11 23.27 -13.76 16.87
CA ALA A 11 24.38 -14.68 17.15
C ALA A 11 25.41 -14.11 18.15
N ALA A 12 25.55 -12.78 18.22
CA ALA A 12 26.38 -12.10 19.21
C ALA A 12 25.72 -11.96 20.60
N GLY A 13 24.50 -12.47 20.78
CA GLY A 13 23.78 -12.48 22.07
C GLY A 13 22.81 -11.32 22.27
N HIS A 14 22.56 -10.49 21.25
CA HIS A 14 21.51 -9.47 21.34
C HIS A 14 20.12 -10.08 21.24
N SER A 15 19.17 -9.60 22.05
CA SER A 15 17.76 -10.04 21.99
C SER A 15 17.16 -9.69 20.64
N SER A 16 16.49 -10.65 19.99
CA SER A 16 15.82 -10.44 18.71
C SER A 16 14.67 -9.43 18.78
N GLU A 17 14.10 -9.21 19.97
CA GLU A 17 13.04 -8.22 20.21
C GLU A 17 13.56 -6.78 20.22
N LEU A 18 14.87 -6.60 20.38
CA LEU A 18 15.53 -5.29 20.39
C LEU A 18 16.26 -4.99 19.08
N VAL A 19 16.16 -5.87 18.09
CA VAL A 19 16.74 -5.67 16.76
C VAL A 19 15.64 -5.23 15.80
N PHE A 20 15.58 -3.93 15.56
CA PHE A 20 14.66 -3.30 14.61
C PHE A 20 15.35 -3.12 13.26
N GLU A 21 14.60 -3.27 12.18
CA GLU A 21 15.09 -3.08 10.81
C GLU A 21 14.06 -2.32 9.96
N GLU A 22 14.56 -1.48 9.06
CA GLU A 22 13.77 -0.80 8.05
C GLU A 22 14.43 -1.03 6.68
N ALA A 23 13.60 -1.32 5.68
CA ALA A 23 14.07 -1.61 4.33
C ALA A 23 13.87 -0.42 3.39
N PHE A 24 14.96 -0.02 2.72
CA PHE A 24 14.94 0.99 1.67
C PHE A 24 15.31 0.29 0.35
N THR A 25 14.29 -0.24 -0.32
CA THR A 25 14.47 -0.96 -1.59
C THR A 25 13.51 -0.44 -2.64
N ALA A 26 13.97 -0.41 -3.88
CA ALA A 26 13.09 -0.18 -5.03
C ALA A 26 12.43 -1.51 -5.40
N ALA A 27 11.26 -1.79 -4.82
CA ALA A 27 10.48 -2.96 -5.20
C ALA A 27 10.09 -2.86 -6.68
N GLN A 28 10.32 -3.93 -7.45
CA GLN A 28 9.93 -4.00 -8.84
C GLN A 28 8.44 -4.39 -8.90
N VAL A 29 7.62 -3.55 -9.53
CA VAL A 29 6.20 -3.84 -9.75
C VAL A 29 6.05 -4.66 -11.03
N ASP A 30 5.51 -5.87 -10.91
CA ASP A 30 5.10 -6.66 -12.07
C ASP A 30 3.70 -6.23 -12.52
N THR A 31 3.65 -5.26 -13.43
CA THR A 31 2.38 -4.69 -13.92
C THR A 31 1.52 -5.68 -14.68
N SER A 32 2.08 -6.80 -15.16
CA SER A 32 1.34 -7.82 -15.91
C SER A 32 0.33 -8.58 -15.05
N LYS A 33 0.57 -8.62 -13.73
CA LYS A 33 -0.30 -9.29 -12.75
C LYS A 33 -1.35 -8.37 -12.12
N LEU A 34 -1.28 -7.07 -12.40
CA LEU A 34 -2.24 -6.12 -11.84
C LEU A 34 -3.55 -6.16 -12.60
N PRO A 35 -4.69 -5.91 -11.95
CA PRO A 35 -5.96 -5.75 -12.63
C PRO A 35 -5.92 -4.64 -13.70
N GLU A 36 -6.70 -4.79 -14.76
CA GLU A 36 -6.87 -3.74 -15.80
C GLU A 36 -7.92 -2.69 -15.41
N GLY A 37 -8.89 -3.09 -14.59
CA GLY A 37 -10.14 -2.35 -14.44
C GLY A 37 -11.03 -2.53 -15.68
N PRO A 38 -11.98 -1.62 -15.95
CA PRO A 38 -12.30 -0.45 -15.14
C PRO A 38 -13.03 -0.83 -13.84
N PHE A 39 -12.70 -0.17 -12.74
CA PHE A 39 -13.40 -0.29 -11.46
C PHE A 39 -13.78 1.09 -10.92
N LYS A 40 -14.91 1.18 -10.22
CA LYS A 40 -15.31 2.40 -9.52
C LYS A 40 -14.60 2.47 -8.19
N VAL A 41 -13.93 3.59 -7.91
CA VAL A 41 -13.36 3.91 -6.61
C VAL A 41 -14.10 5.10 -6.03
N THR A 42 -14.73 4.91 -4.88
CA THR A 42 -15.53 5.91 -4.20
C THR A 42 -14.84 6.38 -2.93
N PHE A 43 -14.83 7.70 -2.74
CA PHE A 43 -14.22 8.45 -1.66
C PHE A 43 -15.30 9.21 -0.88
N PRO A 44 -15.93 8.60 0.15
CA PRO A 44 -17.12 9.16 0.79
C PRO A 44 -16.91 10.50 1.46
N LYS A 45 -15.70 10.79 1.98
CA LYS A 45 -15.43 12.07 2.65
C LYS A 45 -15.43 13.25 1.67
N SER A 46 -15.16 12.98 0.40
CA SER A 46 -15.11 13.98 -0.66
C SER A 46 -16.30 13.92 -1.62
N ASP A 47 -17.22 12.97 -1.43
CA ASP A 47 -18.36 12.68 -2.32
C ASP A 47 -17.93 12.49 -3.79
N LYS A 48 -16.79 11.83 -4.00
CA LYS A 48 -16.22 11.58 -5.33
C LYS A 48 -16.21 10.10 -5.66
N THR A 49 -16.63 9.79 -6.89
CA THR A 49 -16.52 8.46 -7.48
C THR A 49 -15.77 8.58 -8.80
N VAL A 50 -14.69 7.81 -8.92
CA VAL A 50 -13.74 7.91 -10.03
C VAL A 50 -13.56 6.54 -10.64
N ILE A 51 -13.46 6.47 -11.97
CA ILE A 51 -13.13 5.22 -12.64
C ILE A 51 -11.61 5.03 -12.58
N TRP A 52 -11.19 3.97 -11.92
CA TRP A 52 -9.82 3.51 -11.92
C TRP A 52 -9.58 2.54 -13.08
N LYS A 53 -8.45 2.73 -13.75
CA LYS A 53 -7.81 1.83 -14.70
C LYS A 53 -6.36 1.64 -14.28
N ARG A 54 -5.71 0.59 -14.80
CA ARG A 54 -4.30 0.30 -14.50
C ARG A 54 -3.38 1.52 -14.69
N GLU A 55 -3.63 2.34 -15.71
CA GLU A 55 -2.86 3.56 -15.99
C GLU A 55 -2.94 4.63 -14.90
N ASN A 56 -3.95 4.59 -14.03
CA ASN A 56 -4.06 5.52 -12.90
C ASN A 56 -3.10 5.19 -11.75
N GLY A 57 -2.44 4.03 -11.78
CA GLY A 57 -1.50 3.61 -10.75
C GLY A 57 -2.19 3.19 -9.46
N SER A 58 -1.59 3.52 -8.32
CA SER A 58 -2.10 3.22 -6.98
C SER A 58 -3.32 4.05 -6.60
N LEU A 59 -4.03 3.64 -5.54
CA LEU A 59 -5.14 4.40 -4.96
C LEU A 59 -4.69 5.79 -4.47
N LEU A 60 -3.46 5.93 -3.98
CA LEU A 60 -2.88 7.23 -3.62
C LEU A 60 -2.73 8.12 -4.86
N GLU A 61 -2.18 7.61 -5.96
CA GLU A 61 -2.00 8.37 -7.21
C GLU A 61 -3.36 8.81 -7.80
N LEU A 62 -4.37 7.92 -7.76
CA LEU A 62 -5.75 8.26 -8.13
C LEU A 62 -6.32 9.38 -7.25
N ALA A 63 -6.16 9.27 -5.93
CA ALA A 63 -6.65 10.27 -4.98
C ALA A 63 -5.98 11.65 -5.19
N GLU A 64 -4.66 11.68 -5.37
CA GLU A 64 -3.89 12.90 -5.63
C GLU A 64 -4.34 13.60 -6.91
N ALA A 65 -4.56 12.84 -7.99
CA ALA A 65 -5.08 13.37 -9.25
C ALA A 65 -6.48 14.01 -9.12
N GLN A 66 -7.23 13.65 -8.08
CA GLN A 66 -8.55 14.19 -7.77
C GLN A 66 -8.53 15.24 -6.65
N GLY A 67 -7.35 15.60 -6.15
CA GLY A 67 -7.18 16.55 -5.05
C GLY A 67 -7.66 16.01 -3.69
N ILE A 68 -7.74 14.69 -3.54
CA ILE A 68 -8.13 14.01 -2.29
C ILE A 68 -6.86 13.72 -1.49
N LYS A 69 -6.83 14.16 -0.23
CA LYS A 69 -5.64 14.06 0.62
C LYS A 69 -5.65 12.75 1.42
N ILE A 70 -4.69 11.88 1.15
CA ILE A 70 -4.36 10.72 1.97
C ILE A 70 -2.99 10.98 2.60
N THR A 71 -2.84 10.78 3.91
CA THR A 71 -1.55 10.87 4.59
C THR A 71 -0.55 9.94 3.90
N ASN A 72 0.70 10.37 3.67
CA ASN A 72 1.69 9.53 2.99
C ASN A 72 3.12 9.96 3.35
N GLY A 73 4.07 9.04 3.17
CA GLY A 73 5.49 9.23 3.49
C GLY A 73 6.42 8.52 2.50
N CYS A 74 6.75 7.25 2.74
CA CYS A 74 7.78 6.55 1.97
C CYS A 74 7.37 6.12 0.56
N ARG A 75 6.06 5.98 0.29
CA ARG A 75 5.47 5.43 -0.95
C ARG A 75 5.97 4.04 -1.36
N ALA A 76 6.70 3.35 -0.51
CA ALA A 76 7.29 2.04 -0.76
C ALA A 76 6.56 0.90 -0.02
N GLY A 77 5.40 1.17 0.58
CA GLY A 77 4.65 0.16 1.34
C GLY A 77 5.31 -0.28 2.66
N GLN A 78 6.07 0.60 3.31
CA GLN A 78 6.86 0.28 4.52
C GLN A 78 6.51 1.13 5.75
N CYS A 79 6.27 2.44 5.57
CA CYS A 79 6.08 3.36 6.70
C CYS A 79 4.64 3.43 7.23
N GLU A 80 3.71 2.72 6.59
CA GLU A 80 2.28 2.64 6.93
C GLU A 80 1.51 3.97 6.99
N SER A 81 2.16 5.12 6.77
CA SER A 81 1.53 6.44 6.85
C SER A 81 0.37 6.64 5.86
N CYS A 82 0.30 5.82 4.81
CA CYS A 82 -0.78 5.80 3.81
C CYS A 82 -1.84 4.74 4.05
N GLU A 83 -1.90 4.16 5.24
CA GLU A 83 -2.98 3.25 5.60
C GLU A 83 -4.34 3.97 5.49
N VAL A 84 -5.27 3.33 4.78
CA VAL A 84 -6.65 3.77 4.64
C VAL A 84 -7.58 2.59 4.87
N ARG A 85 -8.73 2.85 5.52
CA ARG A 85 -9.75 1.84 5.74
C ARG A 85 -10.55 1.57 4.48
N ILE A 86 -10.76 0.30 4.19
CA ILE A 86 -11.67 -0.20 3.16
C ILE A 86 -13.06 -0.31 3.79
N LEU A 87 -14.01 0.40 3.22
CA LEU A 87 -15.41 0.40 3.66
C LEU A 87 -16.26 -0.60 2.86
N GLY A 88 -15.77 -1.04 1.71
CA GLY A 88 -16.40 -2.06 0.87
C GLY A 88 -15.59 -2.34 -0.40
N GLY A 89 -15.73 -3.56 -0.93
CA GLY A 89 -14.93 -4.02 -2.06
C GLY A 89 -13.57 -4.58 -1.64
N GLU A 90 -12.70 -4.81 -2.62
CA GLU A 90 -11.40 -5.44 -2.40
C GLU A 90 -10.30 -4.77 -3.23
N CYS A 91 -9.10 -4.79 -2.69
CA CYS A 91 -7.89 -4.32 -3.35
C CYS A 91 -6.72 -5.25 -3.06
N THR A 92 -5.69 -5.17 -3.88
CA THR A 92 -4.40 -5.85 -3.67
C THR A 92 -3.27 -4.83 -3.70
N HIS A 93 -2.07 -5.25 -3.32
CA HIS A 93 -0.87 -4.40 -3.39
C HIS A 93 -0.03 -4.75 -4.61
N ARG A 94 0.56 -3.73 -5.23
CA ARG A 94 1.44 -3.87 -6.41
C ARG A 94 2.75 -4.60 -6.12
N ILE A 95 3.12 -4.65 -4.85
CA ILE A 95 4.30 -5.30 -4.31
C ILE A 95 3.89 -6.09 -3.08
N GLU A 96 4.72 -7.04 -2.69
CA GLU A 96 4.59 -7.66 -1.38
C GLU A 96 4.83 -6.62 -0.29
N VAL A 97 3.88 -6.51 0.62
CA VAL A 97 3.93 -5.60 1.77
C VAL A 97 3.77 -6.43 3.04
N ASN A 98 4.46 -6.03 4.10
CA ASN A 98 4.22 -6.58 5.42
C ASN A 98 3.02 -5.87 6.04
N HIS A 99 1.85 -6.16 5.50
CA HIS A 99 0.56 -5.60 5.92
C HIS A 99 -0.38 -6.77 6.12
N ASP A 100 -1.00 -6.88 7.28
CA ASP A 100 -1.81 -8.05 7.67
C ASP A 100 -3.02 -8.28 6.74
N GLY A 101 -3.36 -7.30 5.91
CA GLY A 101 -4.53 -7.35 5.03
C GLY A 101 -5.82 -7.29 5.84
N GLY A 102 -6.95 -7.14 5.16
CA GLY A 102 -8.27 -7.08 5.80
C GLY A 102 -8.95 -5.72 5.62
N GLU A 103 -9.28 -5.04 6.72
CA GLU A 103 -10.10 -3.83 6.69
C GLU A 103 -9.33 -2.56 6.27
N THR A 104 -8.02 -2.63 6.11
CA THR A 104 -7.19 -1.49 5.68
C THR A 104 -6.26 -1.87 4.54
N CYS A 105 -5.78 -0.87 3.80
CA CYS A 105 -4.73 -1.04 2.81
C CYS A 105 -3.75 0.13 2.80
N LEU A 106 -2.51 -0.16 2.41
CA LEU A 106 -1.49 0.86 2.11
C LEU A 106 -1.77 1.52 0.75
N ALA A 107 -2.44 2.67 0.74
CA ALA A 107 -2.93 3.34 -0.47
C ALA A 107 -1.83 3.61 -1.53
N CYS A 108 -0.58 3.82 -1.12
CA CYS A 108 0.54 4.05 -2.04
C CYS A 108 0.93 2.82 -2.89
N GLN A 109 0.52 1.63 -2.46
CA GLN A 109 0.76 0.38 -3.18
C GLN A 109 -0.53 -0.35 -3.54
N ALA A 110 -1.68 0.06 -2.99
CA ALA A 110 -2.95 -0.57 -3.25
C ALA A 110 -3.48 -0.25 -4.66
N VAL A 111 -4.08 -1.25 -5.31
CA VAL A 111 -4.86 -1.15 -6.55
C VAL A 111 -6.16 -1.96 -6.40
N PRO A 112 -7.30 -1.48 -6.90
CA PRO A 112 -8.58 -2.16 -6.75
C PRO A 112 -8.64 -3.44 -7.60
N THR A 113 -9.22 -4.51 -7.05
CA THR A 113 -9.53 -5.77 -7.78
C THR A 113 -11.01 -5.88 -8.13
N ALA A 114 -11.83 -5.00 -7.58
CA ALA A 114 -13.26 -4.81 -7.85
C ALA A 114 -13.64 -3.34 -7.57
N ASP A 115 -14.93 -3.01 -7.71
CA ASP A 115 -15.45 -1.72 -7.23
C ASP A 115 -15.13 -1.56 -5.73
N LEU A 116 -14.57 -0.41 -5.37
CA LEU A 116 -13.93 -0.17 -4.08
C LEU A 116 -14.43 1.11 -3.43
N LEU A 117 -14.65 1.05 -2.12
CA LEU A 117 -15.03 2.16 -1.26
C LEU A 117 -13.97 2.33 -0.17
N ILE A 118 -13.30 3.48 -0.12
CA ILE A 118 -12.23 3.74 0.86
C ILE A 118 -12.49 5.00 1.67
N ASP A 119 -12.06 5.00 2.93
CA ASP A 119 -12.30 6.05 3.93
C ASP A 119 -11.36 7.27 3.75
N ALA A 120 -11.38 7.87 2.55
CA ALA A 120 -10.57 9.01 2.14
C ALA A 120 -11.40 10.14 1.50
#